data_AF-A6K2E3-F1
#
_entry.id   AF-A6K2E3-F1
#
_cell.length_a   1.000
_cell.length_b   1.000
_cell.length_c   1.000
_cell.angle_alpha   90.00
_cell.angle_beta   90.00
_cell.angle_gamma   90.00
#
_symmetry.space_group_name_H-M   'P 1'
#
loop_
_entity.id
_entity.type
_entity.pdbx_description
1 polymer ?
#
loop_
_entity_poly.entity_id
_entity_poly.type
_entity_poly.pdbx_seq_one_letter_code
_entity_poly.pdbx_strand_id
1 'polypeptide(L)' 'MPPPNQTPSPDQPFALSTSREESSIPRADSEKKWVYPSEQMFWNAMLRKGWKWKDDDISQKDMYNIIRIHNQN' A
#
# COMPACT_ATOMS: atom_id res chain seq x y z
N MET A 1 17.17 -0.51 7.84
CA MET A 1 15.94 -1.32 7.65
C MET A 1 16.12 -2.17 6.40
N PRO A 2 15.70 -3.44 6.39
CA PRO A 2 15.66 -4.23 5.17
C PRO A 2 14.73 -3.56 4.14
N PRO A 3 14.97 -3.76 2.84
CA PRO A 3 14.11 -3.19 1.80
C PRO A 3 12.66 -3.65 1.99
N PRO A 4 11.67 -2.76 1.75
CA PRO A 4 10.28 -3.12 1.92
C PRO A 4 9.90 -4.26 0.99
N ASN A 5 9.24 -5.29 1.55
CA ASN A 5 8.82 -6.45 0.78
C ASN A 5 7.72 -6.07 -0.23
N GLN A 6 8.07 -6.13 -1.51
CA GLN A 6 7.22 -5.87 -2.68
C GLN A 6 6.89 -7.15 -3.47
N THR A 7 7.24 -8.34 -2.95
CA THR A 7 6.84 -9.59 -3.60
C THR A 7 5.37 -9.88 -3.26
N PRO A 8 4.57 -10.37 -4.23
CA PRO A 8 3.24 -10.90 -3.95
C PRO A 8 3.26 -11.97 -2.87
N SER A 9 2.21 -12.04 -2.05
CA SER A 9 2.03 -13.14 -1.09
C SER A 9 1.59 -14.43 -1.82
N PRO A 10 1.88 -15.63 -1.28
CA PRO A 10 1.54 -16.90 -1.94
C PRO A 10 0.08 -17.02 -2.39
N ASP A 11 -0.86 -16.51 -1.58
CA ASP A 11 -2.31 -16.60 -1.84
C ASP A 11 -2.90 -15.27 -2.33
N GLN A 12 -2.09 -14.42 -2.98
CA GLN A 12 -2.59 -13.14 -3.48
C GLN A 12 -3.44 -13.37 -4.75
N PRO A 13 -4.71 -12.93 -4.77
CA PRO A 13 -5.62 -13.26 -5.87
C PRO A 13 -5.36 -12.46 -7.16
N PHE A 14 -4.68 -11.32 -7.08
CA PHE A 14 -4.38 -10.46 -8.23
C PHE A 14 -3.08 -9.67 -8.04
N ALA A 15 -2.49 -9.20 -9.15
CA ALA A 15 -1.30 -8.37 -9.09
C ALA A 15 -1.61 -6.98 -8.51
N LEU A 16 -0.71 -6.48 -7.66
CA LEU A 16 -0.80 -5.15 -7.06
C LEU A 16 0.36 -4.29 -7.51
N SER A 17 0.13 -2.98 -7.60
CA SER A 17 1.18 -2.02 -7.93
C SER A 17 2.28 -2.01 -6.87
N THR A 18 3.53 -1.98 -7.31
CA THR A 18 4.72 -1.80 -6.46
C THR A 18 5.20 -0.34 -6.44
N SER A 19 4.60 0.51 -7.26
CA SER A 19 4.89 1.95 -7.33
C SER A 19 4.42 2.67 -6.08
N ARG A 20 5.27 3.55 -5.56
CA ARG A 20 4.94 4.40 -4.42
C ARG A 20 4.47 5.77 -4.90
N GLU A 21 3.56 6.37 -4.16
CA GLU A 21 3.02 7.69 -4.47
C GLU A 21 3.56 8.74 -3.50
N GLU A 22 4.03 9.87 -4.03
CA GLU A 22 4.40 11.02 -3.21
C GLU A 22 3.12 11.72 -2.73
N SER A 23 3.09 12.09 -1.46
CA SER A 23 1.93 12.75 -0.84
C SER A 23 1.95 14.25 -1.04
N SER A 24 0.85 14.91 -0.68
CA SER A 24 0.77 16.36 -0.55
C SER A 24 1.40 16.89 0.74
N ILE A 25 1.58 16.03 1.75
CA ILE A 25 1.97 16.41 3.11
C ILE A 25 3.49 16.67 3.19
N PRO A 26 3.93 17.89 3.54
CA PRO A 26 5.34 18.20 3.72
C PRO A 26 5.90 17.51 4.97
N ARG A 27 7.18 17.13 4.92
CA ARG A 27 7.91 16.70 6.12
C ARG A 27 8.42 17.93 6.86
N ALA A 28 8.27 17.96 8.18
CA ALA A 28 8.63 19.12 9.01
C ALA A 28 10.07 19.60 8.82
N ASP A 29 11.00 18.65 8.61
CA ASP A 29 12.44 18.91 8.62
C ASP A 29 13.10 18.73 7.24
N SER A 30 12.32 18.70 6.16
CA SER A 30 12.87 18.57 4.81
C SER A 30 11.96 19.16 3.74
N GLU A 31 12.54 19.57 2.61
CA GLU A 31 11.79 19.97 1.41
C GLU A 31 11.04 18.81 0.72
N LYS A 32 11.17 17.59 1.24
CA LYS A 32 10.51 16.39 0.70
C LYS A 32 9.14 16.19 1.33
N LYS A 33 8.24 15.57 0.58
CA LYS A 33 6.92 15.16 1.09
C LYS A 33 6.95 13.74 1.63
N TRP A 34 5.92 13.34 2.36
CA TRP A 34 5.75 11.94 2.73
C TRP A 34 5.51 11.08 1.48
N VAL A 35 5.91 9.81 1.53
CA VAL A 35 5.72 8.87 0.41
C VAL A 35 4.91 7.69 0.92
N TYR A 36 3.72 7.52 0.37
CA TYR A 36 2.82 6.44 0.76
C TYR A 36 3.40 5.07 0.34
N PRO A 37 3.11 3.99 1.09
CA PRO A 37 3.37 2.63 0.63
C PRO A 37 2.65 2.34 -0.69
N SER A 38 3.25 1.48 -1.52
CA SER A 38 2.57 0.91 -2.68
C SER A 38 1.44 -0.03 -2.26
N GLU A 39 0.58 -0.40 -3.21
CA GLU A 39 -0.50 -1.38 -3.01
C GLU A 39 0.04 -2.70 -2.46
N GLN A 40 1.11 -3.22 -3.05
CA GLN A 40 1.73 -4.46 -2.61
C GLN A 40 2.34 -4.34 -1.19
N MET A 41 2.94 -3.20 -0.86
CA MET A 41 3.46 -2.95 0.49
C MET A 41 2.33 -2.92 1.52
N PHE A 42 1.23 -2.25 1.19
CA PHE A 42 0.07 -2.13 2.05
C PHE A 42 -0.58 -3.51 2.30
N TRP A 43 -0.80 -4.28 1.24
CA TRP A 43 -1.31 -5.65 1.31
C TRP A 43 -0.46 -6.52 2.25
N ASN A 44 0.86 -6.55 2.00
CA ASN A 44 1.79 -7.31 2.82
C ASN A 44 1.82 -6.83 4.28
N ALA A 45 1.63 -5.52 4.53
CA ALA A 45 1.54 -4.99 5.88
C ALA A 45 0.26 -5.42 6.60
N MET A 46 -0.88 -5.45 5.90
CA MET A 46 -2.16 -5.93 6.45
C MET A 46 -2.08 -7.41 6.84
N LEU A 47 -1.51 -8.26 5.96
CA LEU A 47 -1.29 -9.68 6.27
C LEU A 47 -0.39 -9.86 7.51
N ARG A 48 0.69 -9.08 7.64
CA ARG A 48 1.55 -9.12 8.84
C ARG A 48 0.83 -8.69 10.11
N LYS A 49 -0.21 -7.86 10.01
CA LYS A 49 -1.07 -7.49 11.15
C LYS A 49 -2.15 -8.53 11.45
N GLY A 50 -2.15 -9.67 10.75
CA GLY A 50 -3.12 -10.74 10.95
C GLY A 50 -4.44 -10.52 10.22
N TRP A 51 -4.51 -9.54 9.32
CA TRP A 51 -5.69 -9.35 8.49
C TRP A 51 -5.85 -10.52 7.53
N LYS A 52 -7.07 -11.03 7.41
CA LYS A 52 -7.43 -12.10 6.47
C LYS A 52 -8.44 -11.54 5.50
N TRP A 53 -8.02 -11.36 4.25
CA TRP A 53 -8.92 -11.02 3.16
C TRP A 53 -9.86 -12.20 2.92
N LYS A 54 -11.15 -11.94 2.79
CA LYS A 54 -12.10 -12.93 2.26
C LYS A 54 -12.17 -12.74 0.75
N ASP A 55 -12.30 -13.82 0.00
CA ASP A 55 -12.16 -13.83 -1.46
C ASP A 55 -13.15 -12.90 -2.19
N ASP A 56 -14.30 -12.57 -1.57
CA ASP A 56 -15.31 -11.68 -2.14
C ASP A 56 -15.24 -10.23 -1.63
N ASP A 57 -14.40 -9.93 -0.62
CA ASP A 57 -14.42 -8.64 0.08
C ASP A 57 -13.51 -7.57 -0.57
N ILE A 58 -12.59 -7.95 -1.46
CA ILE A 58 -11.63 -6.97 -1.99
C ILE A 58 -11.14 -7.23 -3.40
N SER A 59 -11.21 -6.18 -4.22
CA SER A 59 -10.69 -6.15 -5.59
C SER A 59 -9.42 -5.31 -5.69
N GLN A 60 -8.71 -5.44 -6.81
CA GLN A 60 -7.57 -4.58 -7.15
C GLN A 60 -7.96 -3.09 -7.11
N LYS A 61 -9.18 -2.76 -7.56
CA LYS A 61 -9.70 -1.40 -7.57
C LYS A 61 -9.88 -0.83 -6.17
N ASP A 62 -10.28 -1.67 -5.21
CA ASP A 62 -10.42 -1.24 -3.82
C ASP A 62 -9.07 -0.88 -3.23
N MET A 63 -8.02 -1.65 -3.53
CA MET A 63 -6.66 -1.35 -3.09
C MET A 63 -6.15 -0.02 -3.65
N TYR A 64 -6.37 0.21 -4.95
CA TYR A 64 -6.06 1.47 -5.61
C TYR A 64 -6.79 2.65 -4.95
N ASN A 65 -8.10 2.50 -4.70
CA ASN A 65 -8.92 3.54 -4.09
C ASN A 65 -8.48 3.84 -2.65
N ILE A 66 -8.20 2.81 -1.84
CA ILE A 66 -7.76 2.98 -0.44
C ILE A 66 -6.51 3.86 -0.40
N ILE A 67 -5.50 3.56 -1.21
CA ILE A 67 -4.25 4.31 -1.20
C ILE A 67 -4.47 5.74 -1.66
N ARG A 68 -5.25 5.93 -2.73
CA ARG A 68 -5.53 7.26 -3.28
C ARG A 68 -6.28 8.14 -2.28
N ILE A 69 -7.30 7.61 -1.60
CA ILE A 69 -8.06 8.36 -0.59
C ILE A 69 -7.14 8.82 0.55
N HIS A 70 -6.23 7.96 1.01
CA HIS A 70 -5.28 8.35 2.06
C HIS A 70 -4.28 9.42 1.60
N ASN A 71 -4.02 9.52 0.29
CA ASN A 71 -3.07 10.49 -0.27
C ASN A 71 -3.69 11.85 -0.63
N GLN A 72 -5.03 11.93 -0.69
CA GLN A 72 -5.75 13.16 -1.08
C GLN A 72 -6.29 14.00 0.09
N ASN A 73 -6.19 13.50 1.33
CA ASN A 73 -6.49 14.29 2.53
C ASN A 73 -5.24 15.05 3.02
#